data_AF-A0A6V7LT69-F1
#
_entry.id   AF-A0A6V7LT69-F1
#
_cell.length_a   1.000
_cell.length_b   1.000
_cell.length_c   1.000
_cell.angle_alpha   90.00
_cell.angle_beta   90.00
_cell.angle_gamma   90.00
#
_symmetry.space_group_name_H-M   'P 1'
#
loop_
_entity.id
_entity.type
_entity.pdbx_description
1 polymer ?
#
loop_
_entity_poly.entity_id
_entity_poly.type
_entity_poly.pdbx_seq_one_letter_code
_entity_poly.pdbx_strand_id
1 'polypeptide(L)' 'LPSHPQHELAKRQQTGHSGMVTFYIKGDSHKFLKALKIFTLAESLGGYESLAELP' A
#
# COMPACT_ATOMS: atom_id res chain seq x y z
N LEU A 1 6.56 0.28 9.16
CA LEU A 1 7.21 1.55 9.58
C LEU A 1 7.20 1.64 11.11
N PRO A 2 8.12 2.40 11.75
CA PRO A 2 8.08 2.62 13.20
C PRO A 2 6.76 3.21 13.71
N SER A 3 6.01 3.91 12.87
CA SER A 3 4.68 4.42 13.16
C SER A 3 3.58 3.35 13.22
N HIS A 4 3.83 2.14 12.74
CA HIS A 4 2.84 1.06 12.78
C HIS A 4 2.71 0.54 14.22
N PRO A 5 1.49 0.45 14.80
CA PRO A 5 1.33 0.10 16.22
C PRO A 5 1.95 -1.26 16.60
N GLN A 6 2.02 -2.20 15.65
CA GLN A 6 2.64 -3.52 15.82
C GLN A 6 4.05 -3.63 15.22
N HIS A 7 4.80 -2.54 15.03
CA HIS A 7 6.13 -2.59 14.41
C HIS A 7 7.12 -3.50 15.16
N GLU A 8 7.19 -3.41 16.50
CA GLU A 8 8.08 -4.26 17.30
C GLU A 8 7.62 -5.72 17.35
N LEU A 9 6.33 -5.99 17.15
CA LEU A 9 5.86 -7.36 16.95
C LEU A 9 6.31 -7.89 15.58
N ALA A 10 6.14 -7.11 14.52
CA ALA A 10 6.58 -7.45 13.17
C ALA A 10 8.08 -7.78 13.12
N LYS A 11 8.93 -6.97 13.77
CA LYS A 11 10.38 -7.23 13.88
C LYS A 11 10.73 -8.52 14.60
N ARG A 12 9.91 -8.96 15.56
CA ARG A 12 10.16 -10.19 16.33
C ARG A 12 9.75 -11.46 15.58
N GLN A 13 8.70 -11.38 14.76
CA GLN A 13 8.08 -12.57 14.15
C GLN A 13 8.27 -12.66 12.63
N GLN A 14 8.80 -11.63 11.97
CA GLN A 14 8.98 -11.58 10.51
C GLN A 14 10.46 -11.33 10.16
N THR A 15 10.91 -11.87 9.04
CA THR A 15 12.26 -11.64 8.48
C THR A 15 12.29 -10.50 7.45
N GLY A 16 11.11 -9.96 7.11
CA GLY A 16 10.93 -8.87 6.15
C GLY A 16 9.47 -8.40 6.11
N HIS A 17 9.17 -7.45 5.23
CA HIS A 17 7.83 -6.91 5.04
C HIS A 17 7.41 -7.06 3.57
N SER A 18 6.12 -7.24 3.30
CA SER A 18 5.60 -7.34 1.94
C SER A 18 5.56 -5.97 1.25
N GLY A 19 5.27 -5.95 -0.05
CA GLY A 19 5.02 -4.72 -0.82
C GLY A 19 3.68 -4.05 -0.54
N MET A 20 2.89 -4.56 0.42
CA MET A 20 1.58 -4.00 0.75
C MET A 20 1.75 -2.73 1.58
N VAL A 21 1.21 -1.62 1.07
CA VAL A 21 1.23 -0.33 1.75
C VAL A 21 -0.16 0.29 1.70
N THR A 22 -0.67 0.68 2.87
CA THR A 22 -1.93 1.40 3.02
C THR A 22 -1.64 2.78 3.58
N PHE A 23 -2.31 3.81 3.06
CA PHE A 23 -2.17 5.18 3.54
C PHE A 23 -3.48 5.94 3.35
N TYR A 24 -3.63 7.02 4.12
CA TYR A 24 -4.73 7.95 3.95
C TYR A 24 -4.22 9.18 3.20
N ILE A 25 -4.98 9.61 2.17
CA ILE A 25 -4.71 10.84 1.45
C ILE A 25 -5.59 11.98 2.00
N LYS A 26 -5.03 13.18 2.09
CA LYS A 26 -5.83 14.40 2.29
C LYS A 26 -6.37 14.87 0.94
N GLY A 27 -7.68 15.07 0.85
CA GLY A 27 -8.33 15.51 -0.39
C GLY A 27 -8.92 14.36 -1.21
N ASP A 28 -8.95 14.52 -2.53
CA ASP A 28 -9.68 13.64 -3.46
C ASP A 28 -8.83 12.42 -3.88
N SER A 29 -9.23 11.23 -3.41
CA SER A 29 -8.61 9.95 -3.72
C SER A 29 -8.81 9.51 -5.17
N HIS A 30 -9.95 9.83 -5.80
CA HIS A 30 -10.18 9.50 -7.21
C HIS A 30 -9.27 10.30 -8.12
N LYS A 31 -9.07 11.59 -7.83
CA LYS A 31 -8.13 12.44 -8.58
C LYS A 31 -6.70 11.91 -8.46
N PHE A 32 -6.31 11.44 -7.27
CA PHE A 32 -5.00 10.82 -7.07
C PHE A 32 -4.85 9.56 -7.93
N LEU A 33 -5.79 8.62 -7.86
CA LEU A 33 -5.74 7.38 -8.63
C LEU A 33 -5.68 7.63 -10.15
N LYS A 34 -6.48 8.58 -10.65
CA LYS A 34 -6.47 8.95 -12.08
C LYS A 34 -5.18 9.61 -12.56
N ALA A 35 -4.37 10.16 -11.65
CA ALA A 35 -3.10 10.81 -11.99
C ALA A 35 -1.92 9.82 -12.05
N LEU A 36 -2.10 8.57 -11.59
CA LEU A 36 -1.08 7.54 -11.62
C LEU A 36 -0.80 7.10 -13.07
N LYS A 37 0.48 7.02 -13.43
CA LYS A 37 0.94 6.62 -14.78
C LYS A 37 1.56 5.22 -14.83
N ILE A 38 1.91 4.67 -13.67
CA ILE A 38 2.61 3.39 -13.54
C ILE A 38 1.76 2.38 -12.77
N PHE A 39 1.08 2.82 -11.72
CA PHE A 39 0.18 1.96 -10.95
C PHE A 39 -1.13 1.75 -11.71
N THR A 40 -1.57 0.49 -11.78
CA THR A 40 -2.87 0.13 -12.34
C THR A 40 -3.94 0.08 -11.25
N LEU A 41 -5.13 0.61 -11.53
CA LEU A 41 -6.29 0.45 -10.66
C LEU A 41 -6.85 -0.98 -10.81
N ALA A 42 -6.71 -1.82 -9.78
CA ALA A 42 -7.17 -3.21 -9.79
C ALA A 42 -7.47 -3.73 -8.39
N GLU A 43 -8.36 -4.73 -8.29
CA GLU A 43 -8.76 -5.38 -7.02
C GLU A 43 -7.84 -6.54 -6.59
N SER A 44 -6.88 -6.94 -7.43
CA SER A 44 -5.93 -8.03 -7.14
C SER A 44 -4.62 -7.50 -6.52
N LEU A 45 -3.78 -8.39 -5.97
CA LEU A 45 -2.54 -8.02 -5.28
C LEU A 45 -1.45 -9.12 -5.32
N GLY A 46 -0.20 -8.73 -5.10
CA GLY A 46 0.94 -9.65 -4.96
C GLY A 46 1.64 -10.08 -6.25
N GLY A 47 1.27 -9.50 -7.39
CA GLY A 47 1.97 -9.67 -8.68
C GLY A 47 3.29 -8.92 -8.76
N TYR A 48 3.94 -8.97 -9.93
CA TYR A 48 5.14 -8.18 -10.21
C TYR A 48 4.80 -6.74 -10.62
N GLU A 49 3.57 -6.51 -11.06
CA GLU A 49 3.03 -5.19 -11.38
C GLU A 49 2.70 -4.37 -10.13
N SER A 50 2.79 -3.05 -10.24
CA SER A 50 2.36 -2.12 -9.19
C SER A 50 0.87 -1.82 -9.32
N LEU A 51 0.10 -2.12 -8.27
CA LEU A 51 -1.35 -1.94 -8.24
C LEU A 51 -1.76 -0.94 -7.15
N ALA A 52 -2.85 -0.21 -7.40
CA ALA A 52 -3.49 0.68 -6.44
C ALA A 52 -5.00 0.41 -6.41
N GLU A 53 -5.62 0.58 -5.26
CA GLU A 53 -7.04 0.30 -5.03
C GLU A 53 -7.63 1.42 -4.15
N LEU A 54 -8.90 1.73 -4.34
CA LEU A 54 -9.73 2.44 -3.37
C LEU A 54 -10.86 1.49 -2.96
N PRO A 55 -10.76 0.85 -1.78
CA PRO A 55 -11.79 -0.06 -1.27
C PRO A 55 -13.14 0.66 -1.08
#